data_AF-A0AAD4EHZ0-F1
#
_entry.id   AF-A0AAD4EHZ0-F1
#
_cell.length_a   1.000
_cell.length_b   1.000
_cell.length_c   1.000
_cell.angle_alpha   90.00
_cell.angle_beta   90.00
_cell.angle_gamma   90.00
#
_symmetry.space_group_name_H-M   'P 1'
#
loop_
_entity.id
_entity.type
_entity.pdbx_description
1 polymer ?
#
loop_
_entity_poly.entity_id
_entity_poly.type
_entity_poly.pdbx_seq_one_letter_code
_entity_poly.pdbx_strand_id
1 'polypeptide(L)'
;MNSCNSINLDGTQKPLSEERGTYGHAQKMRASMTYAFGRLQGLGNMWWHESDVGGGVMVGNPSISTEVSSFMCSLRRRKVKAGEVATSARAITTDILFKLYHHNHLDENWAIQPYQPGERLNSHRWGGGRARRLLQAAYTIAFVCMLRFDEVLKIQAHDFGVFEKGVDFVFISTNYHPDIKPFHLWAFPPHEAHICPVRALAAWLSESRIKSGYVFRKIASGDRIAEANTPMTSEQFLELFRNNLLDIGIDPAPYGTHSFRRGGCQYLHIERHWALRKICEWGGWSAEFSNLTIVKYLISSNDDPVEPREHFFNPDRPPTVKCPHCGRCCPCG
;
A
#
# COMPACT_ATOMS: atom_id res chain seq x y z
N MET A 1 21.05 -14.28 3.00
CA MET A 1 20.25 -14.62 1.78
C MET A 1 20.20 -16.11 1.48
N ASN A 2 21.26 -16.88 1.74
CA ASN A 2 21.30 -18.32 1.46
C ASN A 2 20.19 -19.14 2.16
N SER A 3 19.76 -18.73 3.37
CA SER A 3 18.63 -19.33 4.09
C SER A 3 17.28 -19.19 3.37
N CYS A 4 17.15 -18.28 2.40
CA CYS A 4 15.94 -18.13 1.60
C CYS A 4 15.99 -18.96 0.31
N ASN A 5 17.18 -19.42 -0.11
CA ASN A 5 17.37 -20.08 -1.38
C ASN A 5 17.02 -21.58 -1.28
N SER A 6 16.59 -22.17 -2.39
CA SER A 6 16.38 -23.62 -2.51
C SER A 6 17.63 -24.36 -3.02
N ILE A 7 18.69 -23.62 -3.32
CA ILE A 7 19.93 -24.10 -3.93
C ILE A 7 21.08 -23.65 -3.01
N ASN A 8 21.99 -24.56 -2.70
CA ASN A 8 23.22 -24.30 -1.96
C ASN A 8 24.22 -23.51 -2.81
N LEU A 9 25.29 -23.02 -2.18
CA LEU A 9 26.35 -22.28 -2.89
C LEU A 9 27.14 -23.16 -3.87
N ASP A 10 27.13 -24.48 -3.66
CA ASP A 10 27.72 -25.49 -4.53
C ASP A 10 26.80 -25.91 -5.70
N GLY A 11 25.60 -25.33 -5.81
CA GLY A 11 24.62 -25.65 -6.85
C GLY A 11 23.70 -26.83 -6.54
N THR A 12 23.88 -27.53 -5.41
CA THR A 12 23.00 -28.64 -5.02
C THR A 12 21.64 -28.16 -4.52
N GLN A 13 20.60 -28.97 -4.68
CA GLN A 13 19.27 -28.63 -4.13
C GLN A 13 19.23 -28.92 -2.63
N LYS A 14 18.67 -27.97 -1.88
CA LYS A 14 18.40 -28.16 -0.47
C LYS A 14 17.22 -29.12 -0.25
N PRO A 15 17.21 -29.90 0.85
CA PRO A 15 16.08 -30.73 1.23
C PRO A 15 14.77 -29.92 1.30
N LEU A 16 13.64 -30.56 0.99
CA LEU A 16 12.32 -29.96 1.12
C LEU A 16 11.89 -29.77 2.59
N SER A 17 12.49 -30.53 3.50
CA SER A 17 12.24 -30.46 4.95
C SER A 17 12.91 -29.26 5.64
N GLU A 18 13.85 -28.58 4.99
CA GLU A 18 14.51 -27.40 5.55
C GLU A 18 13.56 -26.19 5.47
N GLU A 19 13.30 -25.53 6.60
CA GLU A 19 12.51 -24.30 6.64
C GLU A 19 13.26 -23.18 5.92
N ARG A 20 12.59 -22.52 4.95
CA ARG A 20 13.22 -21.51 4.09
C ARG A 20 12.63 -20.14 4.35
N GLY A 21 13.48 -19.14 4.53
CA GLY A 21 13.06 -17.75 4.59
C GLY A 21 12.34 -17.29 3.31
N THR A 22 11.41 -16.36 3.45
CA THR A 22 10.62 -15.82 2.32
C THR A 22 11.46 -14.92 1.41
N TYR A 23 10.98 -14.68 0.19
CA TYR A 23 11.55 -13.66 -0.70
C TYR A 23 11.57 -12.28 -0.04
N GLY A 24 10.52 -11.94 0.72
CA GLY A 24 10.45 -10.70 1.51
C GLY A 24 11.58 -10.59 2.54
N HIS A 25 11.94 -11.70 3.21
CA HIS A 25 13.09 -11.72 4.11
C HIS A 25 14.42 -11.49 3.35
N ALA A 26 14.57 -12.08 2.16
CA ALA A 26 15.73 -11.83 1.29
C ALA A 26 15.83 -10.35 0.85
N GLN A 27 14.70 -9.71 0.53
CA GLN A 27 14.66 -8.28 0.21
C GLN A 27 15.08 -7.41 1.39
N LYS A 28 14.61 -7.72 2.61
CA LYS A 28 15.03 -7.01 3.83
C LYS A 28 16.53 -7.13 4.06
N MET A 29 17.08 -8.35 3.95
CA MET A 29 18.53 -8.56 4.04
C MET A 29 19.30 -7.73 2.99
N ARG A 30 18.81 -7.68 1.74
CA ARG A 30 19.45 -6.87 0.69
C ARG A 30 19.45 -5.39 1.05
N ALA A 31 18.30 -4.86 1.47
CA ALA A 31 18.17 -3.46 1.86
C ALA A 31 19.11 -3.10 3.04
N SER A 32 19.20 -3.97 4.05
CA SER A 32 20.14 -3.80 5.16
C SER A 32 21.59 -3.77 4.68
N MET A 33 21.99 -4.65 3.76
CA MET A 33 23.33 -4.62 3.18
C MET A 33 23.58 -3.38 2.33
N THR A 34 22.60 -2.92 1.55
CA THR A 34 22.69 -1.66 0.80
C THR A 34 22.94 -0.48 1.73
N TYR A 35 22.22 -0.40 2.84
CA TYR A 35 22.45 0.61 3.87
C TYR A 35 23.84 0.46 4.49
N ALA A 36 24.24 -0.75 4.90
CA ALA A 36 25.52 -0.98 5.54
C ALA A 36 26.71 -0.60 4.63
N PHE A 37 26.72 -1.06 3.38
CA PHE A 37 27.77 -0.70 2.43
C PHE A 37 27.75 0.79 2.09
N GLY A 38 26.57 1.38 1.91
CA GLY A 38 26.47 2.77 1.49
C GLY A 38 26.80 3.77 2.59
N ARG A 39 26.26 3.56 3.80
CA ARG A 39 26.38 4.50 4.93
C ARG A 39 27.49 4.11 5.91
N LEU A 40 27.57 2.84 6.32
CA LEU A 40 28.52 2.42 7.35
C LEU A 40 29.93 2.21 6.79
N GLN A 41 30.03 1.70 5.57
CA GLN A 41 31.31 1.49 4.88
C GLN A 41 31.68 2.65 3.94
N GLY A 42 30.84 3.68 3.84
CA GLY A 42 31.12 4.87 3.04
C GLY A 42 31.21 4.64 1.52
N LEU A 43 30.79 3.48 1.01
CA LEU A 43 30.85 3.15 -0.42
C LEU A 43 29.76 3.85 -1.24
N GLY A 44 28.87 4.58 -0.57
CA GLY A 44 27.78 5.34 -1.19
C GLY A 44 26.74 4.46 -1.88
N ASN A 45 26.03 5.07 -2.84
CA ASN A 45 24.96 4.42 -3.60
C ASN A 45 25.33 4.25 -5.08
N MET A 46 26.61 4.40 -5.42
CA MET A 46 27.07 4.14 -6.78
C MET A 46 27.00 2.66 -7.10
N TRP A 47 26.71 2.35 -8.36
CA TRP A 47 26.66 0.99 -8.85
C TRP A 47 28.01 0.29 -8.66
N TRP A 48 28.01 -1.02 -8.44
CA TRP A 48 29.25 -1.78 -8.31
C TRP A 48 29.93 -1.87 -9.68
N HIS A 49 31.10 -1.26 -9.84
CA HIS A 49 31.85 -1.19 -11.10
C HIS A 49 33.35 -1.16 -10.84
N GLU A 50 34.14 -1.45 -11.88
CA GLU A 50 35.59 -1.28 -11.82
C GLU A 50 35.94 0.21 -11.92
N SER A 51 36.89 0.66 -11.10
CA SER A 51 37.36 2.05 -11.10
C SER A 51 38.17 2.35 -12.36
N ASP A 52 37.81 3.42 -13.06
CA ASP A 52 38.52 3.90 -14.26
C ASP A 52 39.98 4.31 -13.98
N VAL A 53 40.32 4.58 -12.72
CA VAL A 53 41.60 5.20 -12.31
C VAL A 53 42.56 4.19 -11.67
N GLY A 54 42.11 2.98 -11.36
CA GLY A 54 42.91 1.97 -10.67
C GLY A 54 42.61 0.57 -11.17
N GLY A 55 43.49 0.02 -12.02
CA GLY A 55 43.32 -1.26 -12.68
C GLY A 55 42.83 -2.37 -11.75
N GLY A 56 41.60 -2.84 -11.98
CA GLY A 56 40.97 -3.94 -11.26
C GLY A 56 40.30 -3.61 -9.92
N VAL A 57 40.34 -2.36 -9.44
CA VAL A 57 39.76 -2.01 -8.14
C VAL A 57 38.26 -1.76 -8.28
N MET A 58 37.46 -2.64 -7.71
CA MET A 58 36.01 -2.50 -7.70
C MET A 58 35.56 -1.44 -6.69
N VAL A 59 34.68 -0.54 -7.11
CA VAL A 59 34.12 0.57 -6.34
C VAL A 59 32.60 0.63 -6.44
N GLY A 60 31.97 1.33 -5.50
CA GLY A 60 30.52 1.42 -5.37
C GLY A 60 29.95 0.38 -4.39
N ASN A 61 28.65 0.14 -4.44
CA ASN A 61 27.95 -0.67 -3.46
C ASN A 61 27.68 -2.10 -3.97
N PRO A 62 28.33 -3.15 -3.41
CA PRO A 62 28.19 -4.52 -3.90
C PRO A 62 26.75 -5.05 -3.87
N SER A 63 25.90 -4.55 -2.96
CA SER A 63 24.52 -5.04 -2.81
C SER A 63 23.60 -4.67 -3.99
N ILE A 64 24.02 -3.69 -4.81
CA ILE A 64 23.30 -3.26 -6.00
C ILE A 64 23.98 -3.73 -7.30
N SER A 65 24.96 -4.65 -7.22
CA SER A 65 25.64 -5.23 -8.37
C SER A 65 24.69 -6.01 -9.30
N THR A 66 25.17 -6.30 -10.51
CA THR A 66 24.45 -7.13 -11.49
C THR A 66 24.21 -8.54 -10.99
N GLU A 67 25.19 -9.12 -10.29
CA GLU A 67 25.18 -10.49 -9.78
C GLU A 67 24.11 -10.64 -8.70
N VAL A 68 24.10 -9.73 -7.71
CA VAL A 68 23.10 -9.73 -6.64
C VAL A 68 21.71 -9.46 -7.21
N SER A 69 21.59 -8.56 -8.18
CA SER A 69 20.32 -8.27 -8.85
C SER A 69 19.78 -9.48 -9.62
N SER A 70 20.64 -10.16 -10.38
CA SER A 70 20.31 -11.38 -11.14
C SER A 70 19.95 -12.54 -10.22
N PHE A 71 20.67 -12.68 -9.11
CA PHE A 71 20.36 -13.65 -8.06
C PHE A 71 18.97 -13.39 -7.48
N MET A 72 18.65 -12.15 -7.11
CA MET A 72 17.34 -11.80 -6.55
C MET A 72 16.20 -12.05 -7.54
N CYS A 73 16.39 -11.73 -8.82
CA CYS A 73 15.42 -12.05 -9.88
C CYS A 73 15.18 -13.56 -9.99
N SER A 74 16.25 -14.36 -9.97
CA SER A 74 16.17 -15.81 -10.04
C SER A 74 15.53 -16.42 -8.79
N LEU A 75 15.89 -15.92 -7.61
CA LEU A 75 15.30 -16.32 -6.33
C LEU A 75 13.80 -16.06 -6.33
N ARG A 76 13.35 -14.88 -6.79
CA ARG A 76 11.93 -14.55 -6.92
C ARG A 76 11.19 -15.57 -7.78
N ARG A 77 11.71 -15.88 -8.98
CA ARG A 77 11.10 -16.86 -9.89
C ARG A 77 10.98 -18.24 -9.24
N ARG A 78 12.01 -18.70 -8.53
CA ARG A 78 11.99 -19.98 -7.81
C ARG A 78 10.95 -19.99 -6.68
N LYS A 79 10.84 -18.90 -5.92
CA LYS A 79 9.86 -18.77 -4.84
C LYS A 79 8.42 -18.78 -5.36
N VAL A 80 8.15 -18.03 -6.44
CA VAL A 80 6.84 -18.06 -7.12
C VAL A 80 6.52 -19.48 -7.62
N LYS A 81 7.49 -20.17 -8.25
CA LYS A 81 7.31 -21.58 -8.67
C LYS A 81 7.03 -22.53 -7.50
N ALA A 82 7.56 -22.24 -6.32
CA ALA A 82 7.31 -22.99 -5.09
C ALA A 82 5.98 -22.61 -4.40
N GLY A 83 5.14 -21.79 -5.04
CA GLY A 83 3.85 -21.37 -4.49
C GLY A 83 3.92 -20.19 -3.52
N GLU A 84 5.07 -19.54 -3.36
CA GLU A 84 5.17 -18.33 -2.55
C GLU A 84 4.46 -17.18 -3.27
N VAL A 85 3.26 -16.83 -2.81
CA VAL A 85 2.52 -15.66 -3.28
C VAL A 85 3.20 -14.42 -2.72
N ALA A 86 3.67 -13.54 -3.60
CA ALA A 86 4.24 -12.27 -3.19
C ALA A 86 3.16 -11.42 -2.53
N THR A 87 3.23 -11.25 -1.21
CA THR A 87 2.26 -10.45 -0.45
C THR A 87 2.44 -8.96 -0.76
N SER A 88 1.34 -8.21 -0.92
CA SER A 88 1.36 -6.81 -1.37
C SER A 88 1.93 -6.58 -2.79
N ALA A 89 1.89 -7.62 -3.63
CA ALA A 89 2.33 -7.59 -5.01
C ALA A 89 1.42 -6.77 -5.92
N ARG A 90 0.11 -6.77 -5.61
CA ARG A 90 -0.95 -6.24 -6.44
C ARG A 90 -1.50 -4.93 -5.88
N ALA A 91 -1.81 -3.99 -6.77
CA ALA A 91 -2.45 -2.74 -6.45
C ALA A 91 -3.91 -2.95 -6.02
N ILE A 92 -4.35 -2.26 -4.97
CA ILE A 92 -5.79 -2.11 -4.72
C ILE A 92 -6.33 -1.12 -5.75
N THR A 93 -7.42 -1.48 -6.42
CA THR A 93 -8.05 -0.64 -7.44
C THR A 93 -9.24 0.13 -6.86
N THR A 94 -9.67 1.17 -7.56
CA THR A 94 -10.90 1.92 -7.25
C THR A 94 -12.14 1.02 -7.29
N ASP A 95 -12.22 0.07 -8.23
CA ASP A 95 -13.27 -0.95 -8.30
C ASP A 95 -13.34 -1.84 -7.04
N ILE A 96 -12.18 -2.28 -6.53
CA ILE A 96 -12.14 -3.06 -5.28
C ILE A 96 -12.63 -2.20 -4.11
N LEU A 97 -12.16 -0.95 -4.01
CA LEU A 97 -12.63 -0.02 -2.97
C LEU A 97 -14.12 0.28 -3.10
N PHE A 98 -14.66 0.36 -4.31
CA PHE A 98 -16.08 0.51 -4.59
C PHE A 98 -16.88 -0.69 -4.06
N LYS A 99 -16.47 -1.92 -4.40
CA LYS A 99 -17.11 -3.16 -3.92
C LYS A 99 -17.07 -3.27 -2.40
N LEU A 100 -15.91 -3.01 -1.80
CA LEU A 100 -15.74 -2.98 -0.34
C LEU A 100 -16.67 -1.94 0.28
N TYR A 101 -16.70 -0.71 -0.25
CA TYR A 101 -17.53 0.36 0.26
C TYR A 101 -19.01 -0.05 0.29
N HIS A 102 -19.54 -0.51 -0.84
CA HIS A 102 -20.96 -0.87 -0.93
C HIS A 102 -21.33 -2.08 -0.07
N HIS A 103 -20.49 -3.13 -0.05
CA HIS A 103 -20.71 -4.28 0.84
C HIS A 103 -20.69 -3.86 2.32
N ASN A 104 -19.74 -2.99 2.69
CA ASN A 104 -19.61 -2.50 4.06
C ASN A 104 -20.77 -1.61 4.51
N HIS A 105 -21.42 -0.91 3.57
CA HIS A 105 -22.54 -0.01 3.83
C HIS A 105 -23.91 -0.69 3.80
N LEU A 106 -23.97 -2.03 3.60
CA LEU A 106 -25.21 -2.77 3.83
C LEU A 106 -25.66 -2.60 5.28
N ASP A 107 -26.97 -2.46 5.52
CA ASP A 107 -27.51 -2.16 6.85
C ASP A 107 -27.04 -3.14 7.94
N GLU A 108 -26.98 -4.42 7.61
CA GLU A 108 -26.50 -5.49 8.50
C GLU A 108 -25.02 -5.37 8.88
N ASN A 109 -24.21 -4.76 8.02
CA ASN A 109 -22.77 -4.59 8.17
C ASN A 109 -22.41 -3.24 8.79
N TRP A 110 -23.19 -2.21 8.48
CA TRP A 110 -22.93 -0.82 8.87
C TRP A 110 -23.59 -0.45 10.20
N ALA A 111 -24.69 -1.09 10.58
CA ALA A 111 -25.36 -0.83 11.84
C ALA A 111 -24.47 -1.19 13.03
N ILE A 112 -24.45 -0.32 14.05
CA ILE A 112 -23.74 -0.57 15.30
C ILE A 112 -24.61 -1.44 16.18
N GLN A 113 -24.18 -2.68 16.39
CA GLN A 113 -24.88 -3.63 17.24
C GLN A 113 -24.34 -3.55 18.68
N PRO A 114 -25.22 -3.66 19.71
CA PRO A 114 -24.76 -3.77 21.09
C PRO A 114 -23.94 -5.05 21.27
N TYR A 115 -22.97 -5.00 22.18
CA TYR A 115 -22.17 -6.17 22.51
C TYR A 115 -23.08 -7.27 23.05
N GLN A 116 -23.13 -8.40 22.35
CA GLN A 116 -23.75 -9.62 22.83
C GLN A 116 -22.64 -10.63 23.13
N PRO A 117 -22.51 -11.11 24.38
CA PRO A 117 -21.63 -12.23 24.69
C PRO A 117 -22.14 -13.46 23.93
N GLY A 118 -21.46 -13.84 22.86
CA GLY A 118 -21.80 -15.01 22.04
C GLY A 118 -20.64 -16.00 21.99
N GLU A 119 -20.97 -17.28 22.00
CA GLU A 119 -20.03 -18.36 21.68
C GLU A 119 -19.44 -18.12 20.28
N ARG A 120 -18.17 -18.48 20.07
CA ARG A 120 -17.42 -18.36 18.79
C ARG A 120 -17.99 -19.23 17.65
N LEU A 121 -19.31 -19.47 17.63
CA LEU A 121 -19.99 -20.47 16.83
C LEU A 121 -20.09 -20.10 15.34
N ASN A 122 -19.96 -18.82 14.97
CA ASN A 122 -19.97 -18.40 13.58
C ASN A 122 -18.65 -17.72 13.19
N SER A 123 -17.75 -18.52 12.59
CA SER A 123 -16.51 -18.09 11.94
C SER A 123 -16.69 -16.98 10.88
N HIS A 124 -17.93 -16.70 10.46
CA HIS A 124 -18.24 -15.76 9.38
C HIS A 124 -18.38 -14.29 9.82
N ARG A 125 -18.49 -13.98 11.11
CA ARG A 125 -18.59 -12.58 11.58
C ARG A 125 -17.25 -12.10 12.16
N TRP A 126 -16.37 -11.63 11.28
CA TRP A 126 -15.04 -11.14 11.64
C TRP A 126 -15.02 -9.66 12.09
N GLY A 127 -16.04 -8.87 11.73
CA GLY A 127 -16.10 -7.43 12.02
C GLY A 127 -17.53 -6.88 12.04
N GLY A 128 -17.72 -5.73 12.68
CA GLY A 128 -18.99 -4.99 12.70
C GLY A 128 -18.85 -3.58 12.13
N GLY A 129 -19.87 -2.75 12.34
CA GLY A 129 -19.93 -1.40 11.78
C GLY A 129 -18.77 -0.49 12.20
N ARG A 130 -18.20 -0.65 13.39
CA ARG A 130 -17.01 0.12 13.83
C ARG A 130 -15.76 -0.32 13.09
N ALA A 131 -15.50 -1.63 13.00
CA ALA A 131 -14.38 -2.16 12.23
C ALA A 131 -14.44 -1.71 10.78
N ARG A 132 -15.61 -1.80 10.13
CA ARG A 132 -15.78 -1.40 8.73
C ARG A 132 -15.59 0.11 8.52
N ARG A 133 -16.07 0.97 9.43
CA ARG A 133 -15.78 2.42 9.42
C ARG A 133 -14.29 2.72 9.57
N LEU A 134 -13.63 2.09 10.54
CA LEU A 134 -12.19 2.23 10.77
C LEU A 134 -11.41 1.87 9.51
N LEU A 135 -11.70 0.71 8.93
CA LEU A 135 -11.04 0.21 7.73
C LEU A 135 -11.27 1.14 6.55
N GLN A 136 -12.50 1.60 6.32
CA GLN A 136 -12.79 2.55 5.23
C GLN A 136 -11.98 3.85 5.36
N ALA A 137 -11.87 4.40 6.59
CA ALA A 137 -11.04 5.57 6.84
C ALA A 137 -9.55 5.28 6.58
N ALA A 138 -9.04 4.15 7.08
CA ALA A 138 -7.64 3.77 6.88
C ALA A 138 -7.30 3.50 5.41
N TYR A 139 -8.17 2.81 4.67
CA TYR A 139 -8.02 2.50 3.25
C TYR A 139 -7.94 3.78 2.42
N THR A 140 -8.89 4.69 2.60
CA THR A 140 -8.97 5.92 1.82
C THR A 140 -7.80 6.86 2.10
N ILE A 141 -7.34 6.96 3.35
CA ILE A 141 -6.13 7.73 3.69
C ILE A 141 -4.88 7.08 3.09
N ALA A 142 -4.68 5.77 3.26
CA ALA A 142 -3.52 5.06 2.68
C ALA A 142 -3.47 5.19 1.15
N PHE A 143 -4.65 5.11 0.51
CA PHE A 143 -4.80 5.19 -0.93
C PHE A 143 -4.58 6.62 -1.45
N VAL A 144 -5.32 7.61 -0.96
CA VAL A 144 -5.29 8.98 -1.49
C VAL A 144 -3.99 9.70 -1.10
N CYS A 145 -3.50 9.53 0.12
CA CYS A 145 -2.25 10.16 0.58
C CYS A 145 -1.00 9.34 0.20
N MET A 146 -1.16 8.16 -0.40
CA MET A 146 -0.06 7.24 -0.70
C MET A 146 0.82 6.93 0.54
N LEU A 147 0.22 6.90 1.72
CA LEU A 147 0.95 6.57 2.95
C LEU A 147 1.18 5.07 3.06
N ARG A 148 2.27 4.66 3.70
CA ARG A 148 2.41 3.26 4.13
C ARG A 148 1.36 2.99 5.21
N PHE A 149 0.89 1.75 5.28
CA PHE A 149 -0.15 1.42 6.24
C PHE A 149 0.32 1.58 7.70
N ASP A 150 1.60 1.35 8.01
CA ASP A 150 2.14 1.60 9.34
C ASP A 150 2.22 3.11 9.69
N GLU A 151 2.37 3.98 8.69
CA GLU A 151 2.26 5.44 8.86
C GLU A 151 0.80 5.81 9.18
N VAL A 152 -0.17 5.23 8.46
CA VAL A 152 -1.61 5.46 8.70
C VAL A 152 -2.03 5.04 10.10
N LEU A 153 -1.64 3.84 10.55
CA LEU A 153 -2.03 3.33 11.87
C LEU A 153 -1.47 4.16 13.02
N LYS A 154 -0.39 4.92 12.78
CA LYS A 154 0.23 5.80 13.78
C LYS A 154 -0.36 7.22 13.82
N ILE A 155 -1.29 7.56 12.92
CA ILE A 155 -1.92 8.88 12.92
C ILE A 155 -2.67 9.11 14.24
N GLN A 156 -2.44 10.27 14.84
CA GLN A 156 -3.05 10.71 16.09
C GLN A 156 -4.04 11.85 15.86
N ALA A 157 -4.93 12.07 16.83
CA ALA A 157 -5.98 13.07 16.72
C ALA A 157 -5.43 14.51 16.49
N HIS A 158 -4.24 14.81 17.03
CA HIS A 158 -3.59 16.12 16.85
C HIS A 158 -2.95 16.32 15.48
N ASP A 159 -2.77 15.25 14.70
CA ASP A 159 -2.24 15.34 13.33
C ASP A 159 -3.30 15.91 12.36
N PHE A 160 -4.56 15.95 12.78
CA PHE A 160 -5.67 16.51 12.03
C PHE A 160 -5.87 17.99 12.34
N GLY A 161 -5.84 18.81 11.29
CA GLY A 161 -6.30 20.20 11.33
C GLY A 161 -7.67 20.31 10.68
N VAL A 162 -8.63 20.94 11.38
CA VAL A 162 -9.95 21.29 10.83
C VAL A 162 -10.04 22.81 10.75
N PHE A 163 -10.43 23.36 9.59
CA PHE A 163 -10.68 24.79 9.39
C PHE A 163 -12.14 25.07 9.01
N GLU A 164 -12.57 26.30 9.26
CA GLU A 164 -13.96 26.73 9.44
C GLU A 164 -14.90 26.60 8.23
N LYS A 165 -16.15 26.24 8.58
CA LYS A 165 -17.45 26.48 7.92
C LYS A 165 -17.46 26.60 6.39
N GLY A 166 -17.92 25.52 5.76
CA GLY A 166 -18.47 25.53 4.40
C GLY A 166 -17.74 24.65 3.40
N VAL A 167 -16.56 24.13 3.78
CA VAL A 167 -15.77 23.23 2.95
C VAL A 167 -15.30 22.05 3.80
N ASP A 168 -15.78 20.85 3.47
CA ASP A 168 -15.33 19.60 4.08
C ASP A 168 -13.86 19.32 3.70
N PHE A 169 -12.94 19.92 4.44
CA PHE A 169 -11.52 19.85 4.19
C PHE A 169 -10.75 19.37 5.43
N VAL A 170 -9.84 18.42 5.24
CA VAL A 170 -9.00 17.85 6.30
C VAL A 170 -7.53 17.99 5.94
N PHE A 171 -6.78 18.54 6.87
CA PHE A 171 -5.32 18.53 6.82
C PHE A 171 -4.79 17.34 7.63
N ILE A 172 -3.84 16.60 7.07
CA ILE A 172 -3.09 15.56 7.80
C ILE A 172 -1.60 15.94 7.77
N SER A 173 -1.03 16.27 8.93
CA SER A 173 0.42 16.42 9.10
C SER A 173 0.97 15.23 9.86
N THR A 174 1.79 14.42 9.20
CA THR A 174 2.46 13.31 9.88
C THR A 174 3.73 13.81 10.56
N ASN A 175 3.74 13.86 11.90
CA ASN A 175 4.93 14.26 12.68
C ASN A 175 6.15 13.35 12.49
N TYR A 176 5.99 12.18 11.87
CA TYR A 176 7.04 11.19 11.65
C TYR A 176 8.02 11.55 10.52
N HIS A 177 7.65 12.48 9.64
CA HIS A 177 8.49 12.92 8.53
C HIS A 177 8.38 14.45 8.38
N PRO A 178 9.25 15.22 9.06
CA PRO A 178 9.18 16.69 9.03
C PRO A 178 9.36 17.28 7.62
N ASP A 179 9.95 16.52 6.70
CA ASP A 179 10.15 16.94 5.30
C ASP A 179 8.90 16.76 4.41
N ILE A 180 7.89 16.01 4.87
CA ILE A 180 6.67 15.77 4.10
C ILE A 180 5.70 16.92 4.38
N LYS A 181 5.38 17.66 3.31
CA LYS A 181 4.33 18.68 3.37
C LYS A 181 3.00 18.02 3.76
N PRO A 182 2.18 18.70 4.56
CA PRO A 182 0.90 18.13 4.95
C PRO A 182 -0.05 17.87 3.78
N PHE A 183 -0.91 16.87 3.95
CA PHE A 183 -1.90 16.49 2.94
C PHE A 183 -3.14 17.35 3.06
N HIS A 184 -3.46 18.05 1.97
CA HIS A 184 -4.64 18.89 1.87
C HIS A 184 -5.80 18.11 1.20
N LEU A 185 -6.74 17.58 1.99
CA LEU A 185 -7.81 16.68 1.52
C LEU A 185 -9.16 17.39 1.45
N TRP A 186 -9.74 17.44 0.25
CA TRP A 186 -11.10 17.94 0.02
C TRP A 186 -12.09 16.77 -0.08
N ALA A 187 -13.33 16.98 0.36
CA ALA A 187 -14.38 16.00 0.11
C ALA A 187 -14.62 15.84 -1.40
N PHE A 188 -14.50 14.61 -1.88
CA PHE A 188 -14.77 14.27 -3.28
C PHE A 188 -16.28 14.33 -3.57
N PRO A 189 -16.72 14.35 -4.84
CA PRO A 189 -18.14 14.26 -5.17
C PRO A 189 -18.84 13.01 -4.60
N PRO A 190 -20.18 12.98 -4.49
CA PRO A 190 -20.92 11.84 -3.94
C PRO A 190 -20.68 10.50 -4.67
N HIS A 191 -20.52 10.52 -5.98
CA HIS A 191 -20.27 9.29 -6.77
C HIS A 191 -18.89 8.65 -6.46
N GLU A 192 -17.98 9.38 -5.82
CA GLU A 192 -16.66 8.89 -5.40
C GLU A 192 -16.58 8.73 -3.87
N ALA A 193 -17.72 8.56 -3.18
CA ALA A 193 -17.74 8.36 -1.74
C ALA A 193 -16.86 7.18 -1.27
N HIS A 194 -16.75 6.13 -2.10
CA HIS A 194 -15.94 4.94 -1.84
C HIS A 194 -14.44 5.20 -1.72
N ILE A 195 -13.93 6.32 -2.25
CA ILE A 195 -12.52 6.73 -2.17
C ILE A 195 -12.33 8.07 -1.45
N CYS A 196 -13.38 8.63 -0.84
CA CYS A 196 -13.36 9.94 -0.20
C CYS A 196 -12.83 9.85 1.25
N PRO A 197 -11.59 10.30 1.53
CA PRO A 197 -11.01 10.19 2.87
C PRO A 197 -11.72 11.07 3.89
N VAL A 198 -12.22 12.24 3.47
CA VAL A 198 -12.92 13.18 4.38
C VAL A 198 -14.21 12.56 4.93
N ARG A 199 -15.05 11.98 4.06
CA ARG A 199 -16.30 11.31 4.50
C ARG A 199 -16.01 10.08 5.36
N ALA A 200 -15.06 9.25 4.94
CA ALA A 200 -14.70 8.05 5.67
C ALA A 200 -14.16 8.38 7.07
N LEU A 201 -13.28 9.38 7.16
CA LEU A 201 -12.74 9.86 8.43
C LEU A 201 -13.81 10.49 9.31
N ALA A 202 -14.71 11.32 8.75
CA ALA A 202 -15.82 11.90 9.50
C ALA A 202 -16.73 10.82 10.12
N ALA A 203 -17.08 9.80 9.34
CA ALA A 203 -17.87 8.66 9.83
C ALA A 203 -17.15 7.89 10.95
N TRP A 204 -15.84 7.68 10.82
CA TRP A 204 -15.05 6.99 11.83
C TRP A 204 -14.88 7.82 13.11
N LEU A 205 -14.54 9.10 13.02
CA LEU A 205 -14.34 9.97 14.18
C LEU A 205 -15.66 10.19 14.95
N SER A 206 -16.78 10.35 14.22
CA SER A 206 -18.10 10.46 14.83
C SER A 206 -18.48 9.23 15.65
N GLU A 207 -18.20 8.03 15.13
CA GLU A 207 -18.54 6.77 15.82
C GLU A 207 -17.55 6.44 16.94
N SER A 208 -16.24 6.60 16.68
CA SER A 208 -15.19 6.23 17.64
C SER A 208 -15.11 7.16 18.84
N ARG A 209 -15.56 8.42 18.69
CA ARG A 209 -15.48 9.48 19.71
C ARG A 209 -14.06 9.71 20.26
N ILE A 210 -13.04 9.33 19.50
CA ILE A 210 -11.64 9.53 19.87
C ILE A 210 -11.31 11.02 19.70
N LYS A 211 -11.01 11.69 20.81
CA LYS A 211 -10.62 13.13 20.83
C LYS A 211 -9.12 13.36 20.95
N SER A 212 -8.37 12.35 21.38
CA SER A 212 -6.92 12.43 21.62
C SER A 212 -6.23 11.08 21.41
N GLY A 213 -4.91 11.12 21.15
CA GLY A 213 -4.09 9.93 20.93
C GLY A 213 -4.32 9.27 19.57
N TYR A 214 -3.99 7.98 19.45
CA TYR A 214 -4.09 7.23 18.20
C TYR A 214 -5.54 7.10 17.73
N VAL A 215 -5.77 7.37 16.44
CA VAL A 215 -7.10 7.30 15.81
C VAL A 215 -7.45 5.89 15.34
N PHE A 216 -6.46 5.10 14.94
CA PHE A 216 -6.63 3.73 14.47
C PHE A 216 -6.22 2.74 15.56
N ARG A 217 -7.09 2.58 16.56
CA ARG A 217 -6.89 1.65 17.69
C ARG A 217 -7.38 0.25 17.33
N LYS A 218 -6.91 -0.75 18.08
CA LYS A 218 -7.37 -2.15 17.92
C LYS A 218 -8.89 -2.25 18.09
N ILE A 219 -9.54 -3.02 17.22
CA ILE A 219 -10.92 -3.49 17.43
C ILE A 219 -10.86 -4.82 18.18
N ALA A 220 -11.43 -4.84 19.38
CA ALA A 220 -11.58 -6.00 20.23
C ALA A 220 -12.87 -6.76 19.93
N SER A 221 -13.06 -7.90 20.61
CA SER A 221 -14.23 -8.74 20.44
C SER A 221 -15.55 -7.97 20.61
N GLY A 222 -16.49 -8.28 19.71
CA GLY A 222 -17.80 -7.63 19.60
C GLY A 222 -17.72 -6.18 19.13
N ASP A 223 -16.80 -5.89 18.21
CA ASP A 223 -16.71 -4.61 17.50
C ASP A 223 -16.49 -3.40 18.45
N ARG A 224 -15.72 -3.64 19.52
CA ARG A 224 -15.39 -2.64 20.54
C ARG A 224 -14.03 -2.03 20.26
N ILE A 225 -13.90 -0.73 20.46
CA ILE A 225 -12.63 -0.03 20.30
C ILE A 225 -11.81 -0.20 21.59
N ALA A 226 -10.53 -0.55 21.47
CA ALA A 226 -9.66 -0.63 22.64
C ALA A 226 -9.49 0.74 23.30
N GLU A 227 -9.63 0.78 24.64
CA GLU A 227 -9.44 2.01 25.42
C GLU A 227 -7.97 2.43 25.48
N ALA A 228 -7.05 1.46 25.45
CA ALA A 228 -5.61 1.70 25.43
C ALA A 228 -5.23 2.62 24.28
N ASN A 229 -4.42 3.64 24.58
CA ASN A 229 -3.88 4.56 23.59
C ASN A 229 -2.70 3.90 22.84
N THR A 230 -2.98 2.82 22.13
CA THR A 230 -2.02 2.10 21.28
C THR A 230 -2.59 1.93 19.88
N PRO A 231 -1.75 2.07 18.84
CA PRO A 231 -2.20 1.83 17.48
C PRO A 231 -2.47 0.35 17.27
N MET A 232 -3.38 0.03 16.35
CA MET A 232 -3.53 -1.31 15.81
C MET A 232 -2.22 -1.75 15.15
N THR A 233 -1.86 -3.03 15.27
CA THR A 233 -0.66 -3.56 14.59
C THR A 233 -0.93 -3.85 13.12
N SER A 234 0.13 -3.94 12.31
CA SER A 234 0.00 -4.29 10.88
C SER A 234 -0.61 -5.68 10.67
N GLU A 235 -0.34 -6.62 11.57
CA GLU A 235 -0.88 -7.99 11.54
C GLU A 235 -2.39 -7.98 11.80
N GLN A 236 -2.84 -7.23 12.80
CA GLN A 236 -4.26 -7.05 13.10
C GLN A 236 -5.00 -6.40 11.94
N PHE A 237 -4.39 -5.37 11.35
CA PHE A 237 -4.92 -4.74 10.16
C PHE A 237 -5.05 -5.74 9.00
N LEU A 238 -3.99 -6.51 8.72
CA LEU A 238 -3.98 -7.48 7.63
C LEU A 238 -5.05 -8.56 7.83
N GLU A 239 -5.26 -9.04 9.05
CA GLU A 239 -6.34 -9.98 9.35
C GLU A 239 -7.71 -9.41 8.98
N LEU A 240 -8.04 -8.22 9.48
CA LEU A 240 -9.30 -7.54 9.18
C LEU A 240 -9.45 -7.25 7.68
N PHE A 241 -8.40 -6.77 7.03
CA PHE A 241 -8.42 -6.45 5.60
C PHE A 241 -8.64 -7.69 4.72
N ARG A 242 -7.99 -8.81 5.03
CA ARG A 242 -8.16 -10.05 4.27
C ARG A 242 -9.57 -10.59 4.40
N ASN A 243 -10.14 -10.55 5.59
CA ASN A 243 -11.52 -10.95 5.80
C ASN A 243 -12.50 -10.04 5.02
N ASN A 244 -12.23 -8.73 4.99
CA ASN A 244 -13.02 -7.78 4.20
C ASN A 244 -12.94 -8.04 2.68
N LEU A 245 -11.79 -8.49 2.16
CA LEU A 245 -11.67 -8.93 0.77
C LEU A 245 -12.46 -10.21 0.49
N LEU A 246 -12.46 -11.15 1.43
CA LEU A 246 -13.23 -12.40 1.32
C LEU A 246 -14.74 -12.14 1.28
N ASP A 247 -15.24 -11.14 2.02
CA ASP A 247 -16.65 -10.73 2.00
C ASP A 247 -17.14 -10.35 0.60
N ILE A 248 -16.25 -9.86 -0.26
CA ILE A 248 -16.56 -9.50 -1.67
C ILE A 248 -16.01 -10.52 -2.69
N GLY A 249 -15.62 -11.71 -2.22
CA GLY A 249 -15.15 -12.81 -3.08
C GLY A 249 -13.78 -12.58 -3.73
N ILE A 250 -12.94 -11.70 -3.18
CA ILE A 250 -11.59 -11.45 -3.70
C ILE A 250 -10.57 -12.25 -2.89
N ASP A 251 -9.70 -12.98 -3.60
CA ASP A 251 -8.57 -13.67 -2.96
C ASP A 251 -7.63 -12.66 -2.26
N PRO A 252 -7.44 -12.75 -0.94
CA PRO A 252 -6.59 -11.84 -0.19
C PRO A 252 -5.08 -12.06 -0.40
N ALA A 253 -4.65 -13.23 -0.91
CA ALA A 253 -3.24 -13.62 -0.94
C ALA A 253 -2.28 -12.60 -1.62
N PRO A 254 -2.62 -11.98 -2.76
CA PRO A 254 -1.72 -11.02 -3.42
C PRO A 254 -1.74 -9.61 -2.80
N TYR A 255 -2.66 -9.34 -1.86
CA TYR A 255 -2.85 -8.01 -1.25
C TYR A 255 -2.20 -7.89 0.13
N GLY A 256 -1.79 -6.67 0.48
CA GLY A 256 -1.26 -6.36 1.80
C GLY A 256 -1.01 -4.87 2.01
N THR A 257 -0.16 -4.51 2.97
CA THR A 257 0.01 -3.13 3.42
C THR A 257 0.51 -2.17 2.33
N HIS A 258 1.28 -2.65 1.35
CA HIS A 258 1.75 -1.82 0.23
C HIS A 258 0.76 -1.70 -0.93
N SER A 259 -0.31 -2.50 -0.95
CA SER A 259 -1.27 -2.50 -2.05
C SER A 259 -2.01 -1.17 -2.21
N PHE A 260 -2.26 -0.46 -1.11
CA PHE A 260 -2.93 0.85 -1.11
C PHE A 260 -2.02 1.95 -1.64
N ARG A 261 -0.77 2.02 -1.18
CA ARG A 261 0.21 2.99 -1.69
C ARG A 261 0.47 2.81 -3.19
N ARG A 262 0.51 1.56 -3.64
CA ARG A 262 0.59 1.19 -5.07
C ARG A 262 -0.65 1.62 -5.84
N GLY A 263 -1.82 1.23 -5.35
CA GLY A 263 -3.12 1.59 -5.93
C GLY A 263 -3.32 3.09 -6.06
N GLY A 264 -3.02 3.84 -5.00
CA GLY A 264 -3.10 5.29 -4.98
C GLY A 264 -2.21 5.95 -6.03
N CYS A 265 -0.97 5.46 -6.16
CA CYS A 265 -0.05 5.93 -7.20
C CYS A 265 -0.61 5.71 -8.61
N GLN A 266 -1.15 4.52 -8.88
CA GLN A 266 -1.76 4.18 -10.17
C GLN A 266 -3.02 5.00 -10.43
N TYR A 267 -3.90 5.16 -9.45
CA TYR A 267 -5.10 5.97 -9.53
C TYR A 267 -4.78 7.45 -9.84
N LEU A 268 -3.81 8.03 -9.14
CA LEU A 268 -3.40 9.42 -9.39
C LEU A 268 -2.82 9.59 -10.80
N HIS A 269 -2.09 8.59 -11.29
CA HIS A 269 -1.49 8.63 -12.62
C HIS A 269 -2.51 8.37 -13.74
N ILE A 270 -3.29 7.30 -13.64
CA ILE A 270 -4.15 6.77 -14.70
C ILE A 270 -5.52 7.45 -14.70
N GLU A 271 -6.18 7.54 -13.55
CA GLU A 271 -7.55 8.06 -13.46
C GLU A 271 -7.61 9.57 -13.23
N ARG A 272 -6.63 10.12 -12.50
CA ARG A 272 -6.51 11.58 -12.28
C ARG A 272 -5.59 12.28 -13.25
N HIS A 273 -4.82 11.54 -14.05
CA HIS A 273 -3.87 12.09 -15.03
C HIS A 273 -2.87 13.09 -14.43
N TRP A 274 -2.42 12.84 -13.18
CA TRP A 274 -1.39 13.66 -12.58
C TRP A 274 -0.03 13.37 -13.23
N ALA A 275 0.71 14.43 -13.51
CA ALA A 275 2.09 14.32 -13.95
C ALA A 275 2.94 13.66 -12.85
N LEU A 276 3.93 12.86 -13.23
CA LEU A 276 4.79 12.12 -12.28
C LEU A 276 5.43 13.05 -11.24
N ARG A 277 5.86 14.25 -11.63
CA ARG A 277 6.40 15.27 -10.71
C ARG A 277 5.43 15.62 -9.59
N LYS A 278 4.14 15.80 -9.92
CA LYS A 278 3.08 16.10 -8.95
C LYS A 278 2.82 14.92 -8.02
N ILE A 279 2.86 13.70 -8.55
CA ILE A 279 2.72 12.47 -7.75
C ILE A 279 3.91 12.32 -6.78
N CYS A 280 5.13 12.57 -7.24
CA CYS A 280 6.32 12.52 -6.38
C CYS A 280 6.24 13.56 -5.27
N GLU A 281 5.87 14.81 -5.56
CA GLU A 281 5.69 15.84 -4.54
C GLU A 281 4.62 15.44 -3.52
N TRP A 282 3.47 14.93 -3.99
CA TRP A 282 2.38 14.49 -3.12
C TRP A 282 2.76 13.30 -2.24
N GLY A 283 3.42 12.28 -2.79
CA GLY A 283 3.79 11.05 -2.08
C GLY A 283 5.07 11.13 -1.26
N GLY A 284 5.71 12.29 -1.19
CA GLY A 284 7.00 12.48 -0.52
C GLY A 284 8.14 11.68 -1.17
N TRP A 285 8.12 11.54 -2.49
CA TRP A 285 9.18 10.88 -3.26
C TRP A 285 10.09 11.90 -3.93
N SER A 286 11.36 11.52 -4.12
CA SER A 286 12.29 12.35 -4.91
C SER A 286 11.76 12.51 -6.34
N ALA A 287 11.85 13.73 -6.85
CA ALA A 287 11.56 14.06 -8.24
C ALA A 287 12.78 13.81 -9.16
N GLU A 288 13.91 13.38 -8.61
CA GLU A 288 15.10 13.04 -9.40
C GLU A 288 14.88 11.76 -10.21
N PHE A 289 15.20 11.81 -11.50
CA PHE A 289 15.02 10.69 -12.43
C PHE A 289 15.83 9.44 -12.09
N SER A 290 16.93 9.57 -11.33
CA SER A 290 17.72 8.46 -10.81
C SER A 290 16.93 7.59 -9.81
N ASN A 291 15.81 8.10 -9.28
CA ASN A 291 14.98 7.40 -8.32
C ASN A 291 13.83 6.63 -9.00
N LEU A 292 14.09 5.36 -9.33
CA LEU A 292 13.12 4.43 -9.92
C LEU A 292 12.01 3.95 -8.96
N THR A 293 11.86 4.55 -7.78
CA THR A 293 10.87 4.11 -6.78
C THR A 293 9.45 4.25 -7.30
N ILE A 294 9.12 5.36 -7.97
CA ILE A 294 7.78 5.58 -8.56
C ILE A 294 7.46 4.52 -9.63
N VAL A 295 8.45 4.15 -10.45
CA VAL A 295 8.27 3.13 -11.51
C VAL A 295 7.87 1.78 -10.91
N LYS A 296 8.44 1.40 -9.75
CA LYS A 296 8.06 0.16 -9.05
C LYS A 296 6.60 0.14 -8.60
N TYR A 297 5.99 1.30 -8.37
CA TYR A 297 4.58 1.42 -8.01
C TYR A 297 3.66 1.52 -9.24
N LEU A 298 4.13 2.12 -10.33
CA LEU A 298 3.37 2.24 -11.58
C LEU A 298 3.36 0.96 -12.43
N ILE A 299 4.49 0.24 -12.49
CA ILE A 299 4.67 -0.90 -13.39
C ILE A 299 5.00 -2.14 -12.53
N SER A 300 3.98 -2.93 -12.20
CA SER A 300 4.15 -4.24 -11.56
C SER A 300 3.88 -5.35 -12.57
N SER A 301 4.69 -6.41 -12.53
CA SER A 301 4.40 -7.64 -13.26
C SER A 301 3.17 -8.38 -12.75
N ASN A 302 2.65 -8.00 -11.58
CA ASN A 302 1.54 -8.69 -10.91
C ASN A 302 0.24 -7.87 -10.96
N ASP A 303 0.29 -6.67 -11.55
CA ASP A 303 -0.91 -5.89 -11.80
C ASP A 303 -1.44 -6.30 -13.17
N ASP A 304 -2.76 -6.51 -13.26
CA ASP A 304 -3.38 -6.84 -14.54
C ASP A 304 -3.27 -5.62 -15.47
N PRO A 305 -2.92 -5.82 -16.76
CA PRO A 305 -2.93 -4.73 -17.71
C PRO A 305 -4.35 -4.14 -17.77
N VAL A 306 -4.43 -2.83 -17.58
CA VAL A 306 -5.71 -2.10 -17.62
C VAL A 306 -6.33 -2.15 -19.01
N GLU A 307 -5.50 -2.39 -20.04
CA GLU A 307 -5.92 -2.40 -21.43
C GLU A 307 -5.23 -3.52 -22.24
N PRO A 308 -5.99 -4.28 -23.06
CA PRO A 308 -5.41 -5.21 -24.02
C PRO A 308 -4.55 -4.50 -25.06
N ARG A 309 -3.43 -5.13 -25.43
CA ARG A 309 -2.43 -4.50 -26.31
C ARG A 309 -2.98 -4.14 -27.69
N GLU A 310 -3.94 -4.89 -28.22
CA GLU A 310 -4.58 -4.60 -29.51
C GLU A 310 -5.32 -3.26 -29.57
N HIS A 311 -5.64 -2.65 -28.43
CA HIS A 311 -6.40 -1.38 -28.38
C HIS A 311 -5.52 -0.13 -28.35
N PHE A 312 -4.20 -0.25 -28.18
CA PHE A 312 -3.31 0.91 -27.97
C PHE A 312 -3.31 1.93 -29.13
N PHE A 313 -3.57 1.47 -30.35
CA PHE A 313 -3.65 2.31 -31.55
C PHE A 313 -4.95 2.07 -32.35
N ASN A 314 -5.98 1.50 -31.73
CA ASN A 314 -7.25 1.28 -32.42
C ASN A 314 -7.97 2.64 -32.62
N PRO A 315 -8.12 3.14 -33.85
CA PRO A 315 -8.73 4.45 -34.11
C PRO A 315 -10.26 4.44 -33.92
N ASP A 316 -10.89 3.27 -33.99
CA ASP A 316 -12.33 3.08 -33.81
C ASP A 316 -12.71 2.91 -32.34
N ARG A 317 -11.75 3.11 -31.44
CA ARG A 317 -11.95 2.98 -30.01
C ARG A 317 -12.84 4.13 -29.50
N PRO A 318 -13.87 3.84 -28.67
CA PRO A 318 -14.59 4.88 -27.98
C PRO A 318 -13.64 5.67 -27.06
N PRO A 319 -13.72 7.02 -27.04
CA PRO A 319 -12.89 7.83 -26.15
C PRO A 319 -13.05 7.38 -24.70
N THR A 320 -11.97 7.40 -23.93
CA THR A 320 -12.07 7.16 -22.49
C THR A 320 -13.06 8.14 -21.88
N VAL A 321 -13.81 7.67 -20.88
CA VAL A 321 -14.72 8.52 -20.11
C VAL A 321 -13.95 9.75 -19.63
N LYS A 322 -14.41 10.94 -20.02
CA LYS A 322 -13.84 12.22 -19.56
C LYS A 322 -13.69 12.17 -18.06
N CYS A 323 -12.49 12.48 -17.55
CA CYS A 323 -12.35 12.69 -16.12
C CYS A 323 -13.34 13.78 -15.71
N PRO A 324 -14.31 13.49 -14.82
CA PRO A 324 -15.37 14.44 -14.48
C PRO A 324 -14.83 15.69 -13.77
N HIS A 325 -13.57 15.63 -13.31
CA HIS A 325 -12.94 16.70 -12.57
C HIS A 325 -12.02 17.58 -13.42
N CYS A 326 -11.14 16.99 -14.26
CA CYS A 326 -10.19 17.77 -15.07
C CYS A 326 -10.61 17.92 -16.54
N GLY A 327 -11.69 17.27 -16.97
CA GLY A 327 -12.25 17.36 -18.32
C GLY A 327 -11.36 16.75 -19.42
N ARG A 328 -10.19 16.20 -19.06
CA ARG A 328 -9.25 15.58 -20.00
C ARG A 328 -9.78 14.23 -20.48
N CYS A 329 -9.72 14.02 -21.79
CA CYS A 329 -9.51 12.72 -22.47
C CYS A 329 -8.01 12.71 -22.90
N CYS A 330 -7.30 11.62 -23.22
CA CYS A 330 -7.64 10.29 -23.72
C CYS A 330 -6.38 9.38 -23.77
N PRO A 331 -6.44 8.15 -24.34
CA PRO A 331 -5.33 7.64 -25.15
C PRO A 331 -5.31 8.09 -26.62
N CYS A 332 -6.45 8.44 -27.26
CA CYS A 332 -6.50 9.32 -28.46
C CYS A 332 -7.88 9.71 -29.07
N GLY A 333 -9.04 9.39 -28.50
CA GLY A 333 -10.31 10.10 -28.83
C GLY A 333 -10.41 11.52 -28.29
#